data_AF-A0A1V2H4W3-F1
#
_entry.id   AF-A0A1V2H4W3-F1
#
_cell.length_a   1.000
_cell.length_b   1.000
_cell.length_c   1.000
_cell.angle_alpha   90.00
_cell.angle_beta   90.00
_cell.angle_gamma   90.00
#
_symmetry.space_group_name_H-M   'P 1'
#
loop_
_entity.id
_entity.type
_entity.pdbx_description
1 polymer ?
#
loop_
_entity_poly.entity_id
_entity_poly.type
_entity_poly.pdbx_seq_one_letter_code
_entity_poly.pdbx_strand_id
1 'polypeptide(L)'
;MSLRTPLLAAALLAVAVPAFAQAPAAQAPAGPTPEQLKTIYEAARNQQGVFEYCQAAGHIEASTVALQTRIMANLPKPQDTSGGEAAYARGKAGAIVVGPQSVTLAEAAKGQNSTEAALCQRMGDSVKQAGASLPPQ
;
A
#
# COMPACT_ATOMS: atom_id res chain seq x y z
N MET A 1 -37.87 -43.26 -32.66
CA MET A 1 -38.41 -42.41 -33.74
C MET A 1 -37.29 -41.47 -34.17
N SER A 2 -36.59 -41.75 -35.27
CA SER A 2 -36.96 -41.43 -36.67
C SER A 2 -37.22 -39.94 -36.87
N LEU A 3 -36.62 -39.20 -37.81
CA LEU A 3 -35.67 -39.52 -38.89
C LEU A 3 -35.28 -38.19 -39.60
N ARG A 4 -34.20 -38.23 -40.41
CA ARG A 4 -33.95 -37.46 -41.67
C ARG A 4 -33.08 -36.19 -41.63
N THR A 5 -31.82 -36.41 -42.05
CA THR A 5 -30.97 -35.54 -42.89
C THR A 5 -31.62 -35.27 -44.26
N PRO A 6 -31.36 -34.13 -44.95
CA PRO A 6 -30.25 -34.02 -45.94
C PRO A 6 -29.50 -32.65 -45.90
N LEU A 7 -28.18 -32.64 -46.08
CA LEU A 7 -27.40 -32.36 -47.31
C LEU A 7 -27.44 -30.91 -47.87
N LEU A 8 -26.23 -30.32 -47.89
CA LEU A 8 -25.60 -29.47 -48.91
C LEU A 8 -26.25 -28.16 -49.39
N ALA A 9 -25.50 -27.07 -49.25
CA ALA A 9 -25.02 -26.31 -50.41
C ALA A 9 -23.76 -25.50 -50.03
N ALA A 10 -22.74 -25.63 -50.88
CA ALA A 10 -21.44 -25.03 -50.73
C ALA A 10 -21.37 -23.62 -51.34
N ALA A 11 -20.41 -22.85 -50.81
CA ALA A 11 -19.61 -21.80 -51.43
C ALA A 11 -20.32 -20.52 -51.91
N LEU A 12 -19.77 -19.36 -51.53
CA LEU A 12 -19.17 -18.39 -52.46
C LEU A 12 -18.44 -17.25 -51.72
N LEU A 13 -17.17 -17.11 -52.08
CA LEU A 13 -16.35 -15.89 -52.23
C LEU A 13 -15.83 -15.12 -51.00
N ALA A 14 -14.50 -15.12 -50.96
CA ALA A 14 -13.61 -14.35 -50.13
C ALA A 14 -13.64 -12.84 -50.41
N VAL A 15 -13.46 -12.02 -49.37
CA VAL A 15 -12.47 -10.92 -49.38
C VAL A 15 -11.87 -10.84 -47.98
N ALA A 16 -10.56 -11.10 -47.89
CA ALA A 16 -9.79 -10.84 -46.70
C ALA A 16 -9.68 -9.32 -46.50
N VAL A 17 -10.22 -8.82 -45.40
CA VAL A 17 -9.78 -7.56 -44.79
C VAL A 17 -9.24 -7.97 -43.43
N PRO A 18 -7.94 -7.76 -43.12
CA PRO A 18 -7.50 -7.91 -41.76
C PRO A 18 -8.20 -6.79 -40.99
N ALA A 19 -9.31 -7.13 -40.33
CA ALA A 19 -9.79 -6.34 -39.22
C ALA A 19 -8.69 -6.43 -38.17
N PHE A 20 -7.73 -5.51 -38.23
CA PHE A 20 -6.87 -5.21 -37.11
C PHE A 20 -7.83 -4.84 -35.99
N ALA A 21 -8.11 -5.82 -35.13
CA ALA A 21 -8.71 -5.61 -33.84
C ALA A 21 -7.91 -4.47 -33.22
N GLN A 22 -8.54 -3.30 -33.08
CA GLN A 22 -8.03 -2.25 -32.22
C GLN A 22 -8.09 -2.86 -30.82
N ALA A 23 -7.01 -3.52 -30.41
CA ALA A 23 -6.82 -3.88 -29.02
C ALA A 23 -6.99 -2.58 -28.23
N PRO A 24 -7.89 -2.51 -27.25
CA PRO A 24 -8.03 -1.31 -26.44
C PRO A 24 -6.64 -0.99 -25.91
N ALA A 25 -6.15 0.22 -26.19
CA ALA A 25 -4.91 0.69 -25.62
C ALA A 25 -5.07 0.56 -24.10
N ALA A 26 -4.33 -0.36 -23.50
CA ALA A 26 -4.33 -0.55 -22.06
C ALA A 26 -3.92 0.79 -21.45
N GLN A 27 -4.87 1.48 -20.82
CA GLN A 27 -4.54 2.70 -20.09
C GLN A 27 -3.58 2.28 -18.96
N ALA A 28 -2.37 2.83 -18.97
CA ALA A 28 -1.46 2.65 -17.85
C ALA A 28 -2.18 3.12 -16.57
N PRO A 29 -2.00 2.44 -15.42
CA PRO A 29 -2.64 2.85 -14.18
C PRO A 29 -2.30 4.31 -13.90
N ALA A 30 -3.32 5.15 -13.70
CA ALA A 30 -3.08 6.51 -13.24
C ALA A 30 -2.36 6.44 -11.89
N GLY A 31 -1.28 7.22 -11.75
CA GLY A 31 -0.60 7.37 -10.45
C GLY A 31 -1.53 7.98 -9.40
N PRO A 32 -1.11 7.98 -8.12
CA PRO A 32 -1.91 8.56 -7.04
C PRO A 32 -2.21 10.04 -7.27
N THR A 33 -3.43 10.47 -6.93
CA THR A 33 -3.82 11.90 -6.98
C THR A 33 -3.06 12.72 -5.92
N PRO A 34 -3.01 14.06 -6.04
CA PRO A 34 -2.40 14.91 -5.01
C PRO A 34 -2.95 14.67 -3.60
N GLU A 35 -4.27 14.48 -3.47
CA GLU A 35 -4.93 14.20 -2.19
C GLU A 35 -4.50 12.83 -1.64
N GLN A 36 -4.39 11.81 -2.51
CA GLN A 36 -3.91 10.50 -2.11
C GLN A 36 -2.45 10.55 -1.65
N LEU A 37 -1.60 11.32 -2.35
CA LEU A 37 -0.21 11.54 -1.94
C LEU A 37 -0.10 12.23 -0.58
N LYS A 38 -0.97 13.20 -0.29
CA LYS A 38 -1.06 13.83 1.04
C LYS A 38 -1.44 12.80 2.11
N THR A 39 -2.46 11.99 1.88
CA THR A 39 -2.86 10.93 2.83
C THR A 39 -1.74 9.91 3.06
N ILE A 40 -1.04 9.49 2.01
CA ILE A 40 0.11 8.59 2.11
C ILE A 40 1.21 9.23 2.94
N TYR A 41 1.50 10.51 2.72
CA TYR A 41 2.51 11.24 3.49
C TYR A 41 2.14 11.36 4.98
N GLU A 42 0.90 11.73 5.31
CA GLU A 42 0.44 11.80 6.70
C GLU A 42 0.50 10.43 7.39
N ALA A 43 0.06 9.37 6.72
CA ALA A 43 0.14 8.00 7.24
C ALA A 43 1.60 7.58 7.48
N ALA A 44 2.50 7.89 6.54
CA ALA A 44 3.91 7.60 6.69
C ALA A 44 4.56 8.36 7.86
N ARG A 45 4.19 9.64 8.05
CA ARG A 45 4.62 10.44 9.22
C ARG A 45 4.06 9.90 10.54
N ASN A 46 2.78 9.48 10.58
CA ASN A 46 2.21 8.81 11.75
C ASN A 46 2.96 7.51 12.07
N GLN A 47 3.19 6.67 11.07
CA GLN A 47 3.90 5.41 11.22
C GLN A 47 5.35 5.62 11.71
N GLN A 48 6.03 6.68 11.26
CA GLN A 48 7.34 7.07 11.80
C GLN A 48 7.26 7.41 13.29
N GLY A 49 6.27 8.21 13.70
CA GLY A 49 6.07 8.55 15.11
C GLY A 49 5.78 7.31 15.97
N VAL A 50 5.00 6.36 15.46
CA VAL A 50 4.71 5.07 16.10
C VAL A 50 6.00 4.25 16.29
N PHE A 51 6.90 4.22 15.32
CA PHE A 51 8.18 3.52 15.48
C PHE A 51 9.09 4.18 16.50
N GLU A 52 9.12 5.51 16.56
CA GLU A 52 9.85 6.20 17.63
C GLU A 52 9.26 5.90 19.02
N TYR A 53 7.94 5.81 19.14
CA TYR A 53 7.29 5.35 20.38
C TYR A 53 7.72 3.93 20.76
N CYS A 54 7.62 2.98 19.83
CA CYS A 54 8.02 1.59 20.03
C CYS A 54 9.52 1.45 20.39
N GLN A 55 10.38 2.28 19.78
CA GLN A 55 11.81 2.32 20.07
C GLN A 55 12.05 2.86 21.48
N ALA A 56 11.42 3.97 21.85
CA ALA A 56 11.56 4.58 23.18
C ALA A 56 11.09 3.62 24.30
N ALA A 57 10.10 2.77 24.01
CA ALA A 57 9.64 1.70 24.91
C ALA A 57 10.56 0.46 24.92
N GLY A 58 11.62 0.42 24.10
CA GLY A 58 12.57 -0.70 24.02
C GLY A 58 12.04 -1.93 23.27
N HIS A 59 11.00 -1.79 22.45
CA HIS A 59 10.38 -2.92 21.75
C HIS A 59 10.98 -3.21 20.38
N ILE A 60 11.67 -2.23 19.78
CA ILE A 60 12.34 -2.35 18.48
C ILE A 60 13.70 -1.64 18.47
N GLU A 61 14.57 -2.09 17.56
CA GLU A 61 15.88 -1.49 17.33
C GLU A 61 15.80 -0.13 16.62
N ALA A 62 16.74 0.76 16.92
CA ALA A 62 16.88 2.07 16.28
C ALA A 62 17.01 1.98 14.74
N SER A 63 17.62 0.90 14.24
CA SER A 63 17.75 0.62 12.81
C SER A 63 16.41 0.48 12.08
N THR A 64 15.34 0.12 12.81
CA THR A 64 13.97 0.03 12.26
C THR A 64 13.43 1.40 11.91
N VAL A 65 13.62 2.39 12.78
CA VAL A 65 13.22 3.79 12.54
C VAL A 65 13.99 4.37 11.36
N ALA A 66 15.31 4.14 11.32
CA ALA A 66 16.14 4.58 10.20
C ALA A 66 15.71 3.94 8.86
N LEU A 67 15.30 2.68 8.88
CA LEU A 67 14.79 2.01 7.68
C LEU A 67 13.44 2.59 7.22
N GLN A 68 12.53 2.90 8.14
CA GLN A 68 11.28 3.60 7.80
C GLN A 68 11.57 4.94 7.10
N THR A 69 12.53 5.73 7.60
CA THR A 69 12.93 6.99 6.96
C THR A 69 13.43 6.77 5.52
N ARG A 70 14.18 5.69 5.27
CA ARG A 70 14.63 5.33 3.91
C ARG A 70 13.46 4.96 2.99
N ILE A 71 12.50 4.18 3.49
CA ILE A 71 11.28 3.84 2.72
C ILE A 71 10.54 5.13 2.34
N MET A 72 10.37 6.06 3.29
CA MET A 72 9.70 7.33 3.06
C MET A 72 10.41 8.22 2.03
N ALA A 73 11.75 8.21 2.00
CA ALA A 73 12.52 8.96 1.02
C ALA A 73 12.30 8.50 -0.43
N ASN A 74 11.81 7.26 -0.62
CA ASN A 74 11.50 6.68 -1.93
C ASN A 74 10.02 6.87 -2.33
N LEU A 75 9.18 7.44 -1.46
CA LEU A 75 7.81 7.77 -1.82
C LEU A 75 7.76 9.00 -2.73
N PRO A 76 6.80 9.08 -3.67
CA PRO A 76 6.57 10.30 -4.42
C PRO A 76 6.31 11.47 -3.46
N LYS A 77 7.00 12.60 -3.67
CA LYS A 77 6.82 13.77 -2.82
C LYS A 77 5.43 14.37 -3.03
N PRO A 78 4.63 14.57 -1.97
CA PRO A 78 3.35 15.27 -2.10
C PRO A 78 3.60 16.77 -2.33
N GLN A 79 2.64 17.44 -2.96
CA GLN A 79 2.63 18.91 -3.08
C GLN A 79 2.22 19.57 -1.75
N ASP A 80 1.36 18.91 -0.98
CA ASP A 80 0.88 19.36 0.32
C ASP A 80 1.40 18.44 1.43
N THR A 81 2.22 19.00 2.32
CA THR A 81 2.77 18.32 3.50
C THR A 81 2.09 18.75 4.80
N SER A 82 1.03 19.56 4.72
CA SER A 82 0.23 19.95 5.89
C SER A 82 -0.34 18.71 6.58
N GLY A 83 -0.51 18.77 7.90
CA GLY A 83 -0.99 17.65 8.71
C GLY A 83 0.07 16.60 9.06
N GLY A 84 1.20 16.53 8.34
CA GLY A 84 2.26 15.56 8.60
C GLY A 84 2.84 15.61 10.03
N GLU A 85 3.09 16.81 10.55
CA GLU A 85 3.60 16.97 11.93
C GLU A 85 2.56 16.58 12.99
N ALA A 86 1.28 16.88 12.75
CA ALA A 86 0.20 16.46 13.65
C ALA A 86 0.05 14.92 13.64
N ALA A 87 0.16 14.30 12.47
CA ALA A 87 0.13 12.85 12.31
C ALA A 87 1.32 12.18 13.03
N TYR A 88 2.52 12.73 12.84
CA TYR A 88 3.74 12.30 13.54
C TYR A 88 3.62 12.43 15.06
N ALA A 89 3.14 13.57 15.57
CA ALA A 89 2.94 13.78 17.00
C ALA A 89 1.96 12.77 17.61
N ARG A 90 0.86 12.46 16.90
CA ARG A 90 -0.07 11.39 17.31
C ARG A 90 0.61 10.02 17.33
N GLY A 91 1.43 9.73 16.33
CA GLY A 91 2.21 8.49 16.29
C GLY A 91 3.14 8.36 17.49
N LYS A 92 3.86 9.44 17.82
CA LYS A 92 4.74 9.50 19.00
C LYS A 92 3.99 9.36 20.33
N ALA A 93 2.71 9.68 20.36
CA ALA A 93 1.84 9.45 21.51
C ALA A 93 1.31 8.00 21.58
N GLY A 94 1.76 7.10 20.69
CA GLY A 94 1.34 5.70 20.65
C GLY A 94 0.00 5.48 19.96
N ALA A 95 -0.42 6.40 19.07
CA ALA A 95 -1.68 6.29 18.33
C ALA A 95 -1.44 6.03 16.83
N ILE A 96 -2.10 5.00 16.30
CA ILE A 96 -2.18 4.71 14.87
C ILE A 96 -3.39 5.45 14.31
N VAL A 97 -3.16 6.29 13.32
CA VAL A 97 -4.21 7.07 12.65
C VAL A 97 -4.50 6.44 11.28
N VAL A 98 -5.75 6.04 11.07
CA VAL A 98 -6.24 5.46 9.81
C VAL A 98 -7.42 6.30 9.32
N GLY A 99 -7.14 7.22 8.41
CA GLY A 99 -8.14 8.19 7.96
C GLY A 99 -8.70 9.03 9.12
N PRO A 100 -10.02 9.10 9.33
CA PRO A 100 -10.62 9.85 10.45
C PRO A 100 -10.55 9.09 11.79
N GLN A 101 -10.16 7.82 11.79
CA GLN A 101 -10.13 6.99 12.98
C GLN A 101 -8.73 6.99 13.60
N SER A 102 -8.69 6.91 14.93
CA SER A 102 -7.46 6.77 15.70
C SER A 102 -7.64 5.66 16.72
N VAL A 103 -6.63 4.81 16.87
CA VAL A 103 -6.59 3.74 17.87
C VAL A 103 -5.24 3.76 18.55
N THR A 104 -5.20 3.54 19.86
CA THR A 104 -3.91 3.42 20.58
C THR A 104 -3.26 2.06 20.26
N LEU A 105 -1.93 1.97 20.39
CA LEU A 105 -1.22 0.70 20.27
C LEU A 105 -1.72 -0.32 21.31
N ALA A 106 -2.07 0.14 22.51
CA ALA A 106 -2.66 -0.67 23.56
C ALA A 106 -3.98 -1.33 23.11
N GLU A 107 -4.90 -0.53 22.57
CA GLU A 107 -6.18 -1.01 22.07
C GLU A 107 -6.01 -1.91 20.84
N ALA A 108 -5.15 -1.53 19.90
CA ALA A 108 -4.84 -2.32 18.71
C ALA A 108 -4.22 -3.67 19.07
N ALA A 109 -3.34 -3.72 20.08
CA ALA A 109 -2.75 -4.95 20.57
C ALA A 109 -3.80 -5.83 21.26
N LYS A 110 -4.63 -5.26 22.13
CA LYS A 110 -5.74 -5.98 22.79
C LYS A 110 -6.73 -6.56 21.79
N GLY A 111 -7.13 -5.79 20.77
CA GLY A 111 -8.01 -6.25 19.70
C GLY A 111 -7.42 -7.42 18.89
N GLN A 112 -6.09 -7.58 18.92
CA GLN A 112 -5.36 -8.69 18.30
C GLN A 112 -4.97 -9.80 19.29
N ASN A 113 -5.49 -9.79 20.53
CA ASN A 113 -5.09 -10.70 21.60
C ASN A 113 -3.56 -10.76 21.79
N SER A 114 -2.92 -9.58 21.73
CA SER A 114 -1.47 -9.39 21.75
C SER A 114 -1.07 -8.37 22.81
N THR A 115 0.23 -8.23 23.03
CA THR A 115 0.82 -7.12 23.79
C THR A 115 1.28 -5.99 22.86
N GLU A 116 1.47 -4.80 23.40
CA GLU A 116 2.07 -3.66 22.67
C GLU A 116 3.46 -4.01 22.17
N ALA A 117 4.28 -4.67 22.99
CA ALA A 117 5.61 -5.13 22.60
C ALA A 117 5.56 -6.04 21.37
N ALA A 118 4.69 -7.06 21.37
CA ALA A 118 4.54 -7.96 20.23
C ALA A 118 3.95 -7.27 18.99
N LEU A 119 3.09 -6.27 19.16
CA LEU A 119 2.61 -5.45 18.04
C LEU A 119 3.73 -4.60 17.45
N CYS A 120 4.50 -3.90 18.30
CA CYS A 120 5.68 -3.12 17.89
C CYS A 120 6.70 -3.97 17.13
N GLN A 121 7.02 -5.15 17.64
CA GLN A 121 7.94 -6.09 16.98
C GLN A 121 7.43 -6.49 15.60
N ARG A 122 6.16 -6.91 15.49
CA ARG A 122 5.55 -7.29 14.20
C ARG A 122 5.58 -6.14 13.19
N MET A 123 5.24 -4.91 13.61
CA MET A 123 5.34 -3.74 12.74
C MET A 123 6.79 -3.49 12.29
N GLY A 124 7.75 -3.61 13.21
CA GLY A 124 9.16 -3.44 12.89
C GLY A 124 9.69 -4.48 11.91
N ASP A 125 9.26 -5.73 12.04
CA ASP A 125 9.63 -6.80 11.11
C ASP A 125 9.01 -6.58 9.71
N SER A 126 7.78 -6.09 9.63
CA SER A 126 7.17 -5.67 8.36
C SER A 126 8.00 -4.56 7.67
N VAL A 127 8.53 -3.60 8.43
CA VAL A 127 9.43 -2.56 7.88
C VAL A 127 10.74 -3.16 7.39
N LYS A 128 11.33 -4.11 8.11
CA LYS A 128 12.53 -4.82 7.65
C LYS A 128 12.29 -5.56 6.34
N GLN A 129 11.14 -6.23 6.21
CA GLN A 129 10.74 -6.90 4.99
C GLN A 129 10.53 -5.92 3.84
N ALA A 130 9.82 -4.82 4.06
CA ALA A 130 9.62 -3.76 3.07
C ALA A 130 10.95 -3.11 2.65
N GLY A 131 11.89 -2.96 3.58
CA GLY A 131 13.21 -2.42 3.31
C GLY A 131 14.13 -3.35 2.52
N ALA A 132 13.90 -4.66 2.57
CA ALA A 132 14.73 -5.63 1.85
C ALA A 132 14.60 -5.53 0.33
N SER A 133 13.52 -4.92 -0.18
CA SER A 133 13.32 -4.65 -1.61
C SER A 133 13.83 -3.28 -2.05
N LEU A 134 14.31 -2.44 -1.13
CA LEU A 134 14.92 -1.17 -1.48
C LEU A 134 16.32 -1.41 -2.07
N PRO A 135 16.75 -0.57 -3.04
CA PRO A 135 18.13 -0.57 -3.48
C PRO A 135 19.08 -0.41 -2.29
N PRO A 136 20.28 -1.04 -2.33
CA PRO A 136 21.32 -0.73 -1.35
C PRO A 136 21.64 0.77 -1.41
N GLN A 137 21.85 1.37 -0.23
CA GLN A 137 22.20 2.78 -0.08
C GLN A 137 23.71 2.97 -0.23
#